data_AF-A0A6I0E1I0-F1
#
_entry.id   AF-A0A6I0E1I0-F1
#
_cell.length_a   1.000
_cell.length_b   1.000
_cell.length_c   1.000
_cell.angle_alpha   90.00
_cell.angle_beta   90.00
_cell.angle_gamma   90.00
#
_symmetry.space_group_name_H-M   'P 1'
#
loop_
_entity.id
_entity.type
_entity.pdbx_description
1 polymer ?
#
loop_
_entity_poly.entity_id
_entity_poly.type
_entity_poly.pdbx_seq_one_letter_code
_entity_poly.pdbx_strand_id
1 'polypeptide(L)'
;MLKKLIRESFFNPALHFIPVFVFLFAEEASGLGAAWMMSLPAAVVAGAYIRILYRPIIHWYILSLGFYFLITLTSTVLSQQFPTGILQPVYTEITMLTVLMVLFFIRKHIQVWVTSVTTKKLSMMNNLSEMIRFTQLLILLTAMYVLLYVVVSGYDFEQQAQAIRFLHQLFIVGLFLLGMYQTVRVFAIRNQLMKEEWWPIVNQHGKEIGSIHYHNSLWIERQKFTHPVVRVIVMEGNKILLHQNTY
;
A
#
# COMPACT_ATOMS: atom_id res chain seq x y z
N MET A 1 5.83 21.73 -3.52
CA MET A 1 5.18 20.98 -4.61
C MET A 1 5.59 19.50 -4.61
N LEU A 2 6.90 19.19 -4.64
CA LEU A 2 7.45 17.82 -4.67
C LEU A 2 7.03 16.93 -3.48
N LYS A 3 7.13 17.42 -2.23
CA LYS A 3 6.68 16.70 -1.01
C LYS A 3 5.23 16.19 -1.11
N LYS A 4 4.34 17.03 -1.65
CA LYS A 4 2.92 16.69 -1.85
C LYS A 4 2.76 15.61 -2.91
N LEU A 5 3.46 15.74 -4.04
CA LEU A 5 3.44 14.77 -5.12
C LEU A 5 3.97 13.39 -4.66
N ILE A 6 5.10 13.34 -3.96
CA ILE A 6 5.68 12.08 -3.43
C ILE A 6 4.70 11.42 -2.44
N ARG A 7 4.12 12.22 -1.54
CA ARG A 7 3.12 11.73 -0.57
C ARG A 7 1.88 11.17 -1.24
N GLU A 8 1.41 11.82 -2.30
CA GLU A 8 0.26 11.36 -3.09
C GLU A 8 0.60 10.16 -3.97
N SER A 9 1.83 10.04 -4.48
CA SER A 9 2.29 8.95 -5.35
C SER A 9 2.58 7.64 -4.63
N PHE A 10 3.03 7.68 -3.38
CA PHE A 10 3.43 6.49 -2.63
C PHE A 10 2.52 6.30 -1.43
N PHE A 11 1.22 6.07 -1.66
CA PHE A 11 0.28 5.78 -0.58
C PHE A 11 0.53 4.40 0.05
N ASN A 12 0.25 4.26 1.34
CA ASN A 12 0.33 2.96 2.00
C ASN A 12 -0.93 2.14 1.68
N PRO A 13 -0.85 1.09 0.83
CA PRO A 13 -2.02 0.34 0.42
C PRO A 13 -2.70 -0.39 1.58
N ALA A 14 -1.99 -0.69 2.68
CA ALA A 14 -2.57 -1.32 3.86
C ALA A 14 -3.73 -0.53 4.47
N LEU A 15 -3.74 0.81 4.30
CA LEU A 15 -4.81 1.67 4.80
C LEU A 15 -6.18 1.34 4.16
N HIS A 16 -6.21 0.80 2.93
CA HIS A 16 -7.44 0.38 2.28
C HIS A 16 -8.05 -0.88 2.91
N PHE A 17 -7.25 -1.67 3.62
CA PHE A 17 -7.65 -2.97 4.17
C PHE A 17 -7.88 -2.93 5.69
N ILE A 18 -7.64 -1.79 6.36
CA ILE A 18 -7.89 -1.62 7.80
C ILE A 18 -9.28 -2.14 8.21
N PRO A 19 -10.39 -1.78 7.53
CA PRO A 19 -11.70 -2.24 7.96
C PRO A 19 -11.87 -3.75 7.89
N VAL A 20 -11.28 -4.39 6.87
CA VAL A 20 -11.29 -5.86 6.70
C VAL A 20 -10.44 -6.52 7.79
N PHE A 21 -9.27 -5.98 8.10
CA PHE A 21 -8.41 -6.52 9.17
C PHE A 21 -9.06 -6.40 10.54
N VAL A 22 -9.69 -5.26 10.83
CA VAL A 22 -10.44 -5.07 12.08
C VAL A 22 -11.61 -6.05 12.14
N PHE A 23 -12.34 -6.25 11.04
CA PHE A 23 -13.43 -7.22 10.98
C PHE A 23 -12.94 -8.64 11.31
N LEU A 24 -11.88 -9.11 10.64
CA LEU A 24 -11.30 -10.44 10.87
C LEU A 24 -10.87 -10.63 12.33
N PHE A 25 -10.13 -9.67 12.88
CA PHE A 25 -9.66 -9.76 14.26
C PHE A 25 -10.81 -9.76 15.27
N ALA A 26 -11.82 -8.92 15.03
CA ALA A 26 -12.96 -8.77 15.91
C ALA A 26 -13.92 -9.96 15.85
N GLU A 27 -14.09 -10.55 14.67
CA GLU A 27 -14.87 -11.77 14.46
C GLU A 27 -14.31 -12.93 15.27
N GLU A 28 -12.99 -13.14 15.22
CA GLU A 28 -12.34 -14.17 16.03
C GLU A 28 -12.48 -13.90 17.53
N ALA A 29 -12.21 -12.65 17.95
CA ALA A 29 -12.15 -12.33 19.37
C ALA A 29 -13.53 -12.33 20.06
N SER A 30 -14.60 -11.98 19.34
CA SER A 30 -15.90 -11.66 19.95
C SER A 30 -17.11 -11.98 19.07
N GLY A 31 -16.91 -12.64 17.93
CA GLY A 31 -17.96 -13.04 17.00
C GLY A 31 -18.42 -11.94 16.04
N LEU A 32 -19.31 -12.33 15.12
CA LEU A 32 -19.79 -11.49 14.02
C LEU A 32 -20.40 -10.15 14.44
N GLY A 33 -21.18 -10.12 15.52
CA GLY A 33 -21.82 -8.88 16.00
C GLY A 33 -20.77 -7.84 16.41
N ALA A 34 -19.78 -8.26 17.18
CA ALA A 34 -18.67 -7.41 17.57
C ALA A 34 -17.79 -7.01 16.37
N ALA A 35 -17.63 -7.92 15.39
CA ALA A 35 -16.92 -7.64 14.14
C ALA A 35 -17.49 -6.42 13.42
N TRP A 36 -18.80 -6.42 13.16
CA TRP A 36 -19.49 -5.28 12.56
C TRP A 36 -19.40 -4.01 13.38
N MET A 37 -19.54 -4.12 14.71
CA MET A 37 -19.47 -2.98 15.63
C MET A 37 -18.08 -2.33 15.65
N MET A 38 -17.00 -3.09 15.46
CA MET A 38 -15.63 -2.57 15.46
C MET A 38 -15.17 -2.12 14.07
N SER A 39 -15.50 -2.87 13.02
CA SER A 39 -15.01 -2.62 11.67
C SER A 39 -15.66 -1.40 11.01
N LEU A 40 -16.93 -1.11 11.31
CA LEU A 40 -17.63 0.06 10.77
C LEU A 40 -17.03 1.39 11.27
N PRO A 41 -16.83 1.61 12.58
CA PRO A 41 -16.08 2.76 13.06
C PRO A 41 -14.67 2.84 12.47
N ALA A 42 -13.96 1.71 12.36
CA ALA A 42 -12.64 1.68 11.75
C ALA A 42 -12.67 2.13 10.27
N ALA A 43 -13.69 1.75 9.51
CA ALA A 43 -13.93 2.23 8.14
C ALA A 43 -14.12 3.74 8.07
N VAL A 44 -14.89 4.32 9.00
CA VAL A 44 -15.11 5.77 9.07
C VAL A 44 -13.83 6.50 9.46
N VAL A 45 -13.12 6.02 10.48
CA VAL A 45 -11.87 6.64 10.96
C VAL A 45 -10.78 6.59 9.88
N ALA A 46 -10.58 5.44 9.22
CA ALA A 46 -9.62 5.32 8.12
C ALA A 46 -10.02 6.22 6.94
N GLY A 47 -11.31 6.33 6.62
CA GLY A 47 -11.81 7.24 5.59
C GLY A 47 -11.57 8.71 5.92
N ALA A 48 -11.81 9.12 7.17
CA ALA A 48 -11.53 10.48 7.64
C ALA A 48 -10.02 10.80 7.57
N TYR A 49 -9.17 9.88 8.03
CA TYR A 49 -7.72 9.99 7.95
C TYR A 49 -7.24 10.17 6.49
N ILE A 50 -7.74 9.32 5.57
CA ILE A 50 -7.42 9.40 4.14
C ILE A 50 -7.93 10.72 3.54
N ARG A 51 -9.14 11.16 3.89
CA ARG A 51 -9.70 12.42 3.40
C ARG A 51 -8.86 13.63 3.83
N ILE A 52 -8.35 13.64 5.05
CA ILE A 52 -7.56 14.77 5.58
C ILE A 52 -6.15 14.79 4.95
N LEU A 53 -5.47 13.65 4.90
CA LEU A 53 -4.05 13.60 4.50
C LEU A 53 -3.81 13.30 3.02
N TYR A 54 -4.74 12.59 2.38
CA TYR A 54 -4.60 11.99 1.04
C TYR A 54 -5.85 12.23 0.17
N ARG A 55 -6.34 13.48 0.12
CA ARG A 55 -7.55 13.89 -0.61
C ARG A 55 -7.75 13.24 -2.00
N PRO A 56 -6.74 13.14 -2.88
CA PRO A 56 -6.95 12.54 -4.21
C PRO A 56 -7.31 11.05 -4.18
N ILE A 57 -6.93 10.34 -3.12
CA ILE A 57 -7.03 8.88 -2.99
C ILE A 57 -8.39 8.47 -2.40
N ILE A 58 -9.19 9.42 -1.90
CA ILE A 58 -10.48 9.12 -1.26
C ILE A 58 -11.44 8.35 -2.18
N HIS A 59 -11.44 8.62 -3.48
CA HIS A 59 -12.27 7.90 -4.46
C HIS A 59 -11.90 6.40 -4.53
N TRP A 60 -10.61 6.08 -4.37
CA TRP A 60 -10.13 4.70 -4.30
C TRP A 60 -10.47 4.03 -3.00
N TYR A 61 -10.44 4.79 -1.91
CA TYR A 61 -10.88 4.27 -0.63
C TYR A 61 -12.37 3.93 -0.63
N ILE A 62 -13.21 4.74 -1.29
CA ILE A 62 -14.64 4.42 -1.48
C ILE A 62 -14.81 3.11 -2.26
N LEU A 63 -14.02 2.89 -3.31
CA LEU A 63 -14.03 1.62 -4.03
C LEU A 63 -13.60 0.45 -3.12
N SER A 64 -12.57 0.63 -2.30
CA SER A 64 -12.14 -0.36 -1.30
C SER A 64 -13.20 -0.65 -0.25
N LEU A 65 -13.99 0.34 0.16
CA LEU A 65 -15.14 0.13 1.05
C LEU A 65 -16.19 -0.79 0.40
N GLY A 66 -16.40 -0.67 -0.92
CA GLY A 66 -17.25 -1.60 -1.66
C GLY A 66 -16.79 -3.05 -1.53
N PHE A 67 -15.48 -3.30 -1.66
CA PHE A 67 -14.92 -4.65 -1.45
C PHE A 67 -14.99 -5.10 0.00
N TYR A 68 -14.76 -4.20 0.96
CA TYR A 68 -14.95 -4.49 2.38
C TYR A 68 -16.38 -4.96 2.66
N PHE A 69 -17.40 -4.21 2.22
CA PHE A 69 -18.80 -4.61 2.39
C PHE A 69 -19.11 -5.92 1.67
N LEU A 70 -18.57 -6.12 0.48
CA LEU A 70 -18.76 -7.37 -0.25
C LEU A 70 -18.22 -8.55 0.56
N ILE A 71 -17.01 -8.45 1.12
CA ILE A 71 -16.42 -9.50 1.96
C ILE A 71 -17.24 -9.71 3.24
N THR A 72 -17.55 -8.66 4.00
CA THR A 72 -18.21 -8.82 5.30
C THR A 72 -19.66 -9.28 5.19
N LEU A 73 -20.41 -8.79 4.20
CA LEU A 73 -21.79 -9.22 3.96
C LEU A 73 -21.85 -10.68 3.51
N THR A 74 -21.01 -11.06 2.54
CA THR A 74 -20.98 -12.45 2.07
C THR A 74 -20.52 -13.41 3.15
N SER A 75 -19.55 -13.01 3.98
CA SER A 75 -19.12 -13.79 5.16
C SER A 75 -20.27 -13.95 6.17
N THR A 76 -21.02 -12.88 6.44
CA THR A 76 -22.20 -12.94 7.33
C THR A 76 -23.27 -13.87 6.77
N VAL A 77 -23.56 -13.84 5.47
CA VAL A 77 -24.54 -14.75 4.84
C VAL A 77 -24.05 -16.20 4.88
N LEU A 78 -22.77 -16.45 4.58
CA LEU A 78 -22.19 -17.79 4.61
C LEU A 78 -22.19 -18.39 6.01
N SER A 79 -21.93 -17.59 7.05
CA SER A 79 -22.00 -18.03 8.45
C SER A 79 -23.36 -18.61 8.83
N GLN A 80 -24.45 -18.11 8.22
CA GLN A 80 -25.81 -18.58 8.47
C GLN A 80 -26.17 -19.84 7.66
N GLN A 81 -25.59 -19.99 6.47
CA GLN A 81 -25.86 -21.12 5.56
C GLN A 81 -25.05 -22.38 5.90
N PHE A 82 -23.86 -22.22 6.49
CA PHE A 82 -22.97 -23.32 6.85
C PHE A 82 -22.69 -23.35 8.37
N PRO A 83 -23.69 -23.62 9.22
CA PRO A 83 -23.54 -23.57 10.67
C PRO A 83 -22.64 -24.70 11.22
N THR A 84 -22.47 -25.80 10.49
CA THR A 84 -21.67 -26.96 10.91
C THR A 84 -20.82 -27.48 9.76
N GLY A 85 -19.50 -27.48 9.93
CA GLY A 85 -18.59 -28.06 8.95
C GLY A 85 -17.14 -27.66 9.21
N ILE A 86 -16.21 -28.40 8.59
CA ILE A 86 -14.77 -28.17 8.75
C ILE A 86 -14.38 -26.76 8.29
N LEU A 87 -15.07 -26.21 7.30
CA LEU A 87 -14.80 -24.88 6.73
C LEU A 87 -15.48 -23.72 7.48
N GLN A 88 -16.32 -24.02 8.48
CA GLN A 88 -17.08 -23.02 9.22
C GLN A 88 -16.17 -22.01 9.96
N PRO A 89 -15.03 -22.39 10.54
CA PRO A 89 -14.13 -21.42 11.16
C PRO A 89 -13.34 -20.52 10.19
N VAL A 90 -13.38 -20.79 8.89
CA VAL A 90 -12.55 -20.09 7.88
C VAL A 90 -13.33 -19.51 6.71
N TYR A 91 -14.65 -19.37 6.82
CA TYR A 91 -15.46 -18.83 5.71
C TYR A 91 -15.09 -17.39 5.37
N THR A 92 -14.69 -16.57 6.35
CA THR A 92 -14.33 -15.17 6.12
C THR A 92 -13.03 -15.07 5.34
N GLU A 93 -12.04 -15.89 5.66
CA GLU A 93 -10.77 -15.96 4.94
C GLU A 93 -10.93 -16.54 3.55
N ILE A 94 -11.79 -17.56 3.38
CA ILE A 94 -12.15 -18.09 2.05
C ILE A 94 -12.83 -17.02 1.20
N THR A 95 -13.75 -16.26 1.80
CA THR A 95 -14.46 -15.17 1.14
C THR A 95 -13.49 -14.06 0.72
N MET A 96 -12.65 -13.61 1.65
CA MET A 96 -11.60 -12.63 1.37
C MET A 96 -10.69 -13.12 0.24
N LEU A 97 -10.18 -14.35 0.33
CA LEU A 97 -9.32 -14.94 -0.69
C LEU A 97 -10.00 -14.96 -2.06
N THR A 98 -11.26 -15.36 -2.12
CA THR A 98 -12.05 -15.42 -3.36
C THR A 98 -12.17 -14.03 -3.99
N VAL A 99 -12.54 -13.02 -3.20
CA VAL A 99 -12.68 -11.63 -3.68
C VAL A 99 -11.34 -11.07 -4.15
N LEU A 100 -10.27 -11.28 -3.38
CA LEU A 100 -8.94 -10.83 -3.76
C LEU A 100 -8.43 -11.53 -5.03
N MET A 101 -8.69 -12.84 -5.19
CA MET A 101 -8.35 -13.60 -6.38
C MET A 101 -9.08 -13.06 -7.62
N VAL A 102 -10.39 -12.81 -7.52
CA VAL A 102 -11.16 -12.17 -8.60
C VAL A 102 -10.53 -10.84 -8.97
N LEU A 103 -10.25 -9.97 -7.99
CA LEU A 103 -9.59 -8.68 -8.21
C LEU A 103 -8.23 -8.82 -8.89
N PHE A 104 -7.46 -9.81 -8.49
CA PHE A 104 -6.17 -10.12 -9.09
C PHE A 104 -6.32 -10.55 -10.54
N PHE A 105 -7.30 -11.40 -10.89
CA PHE A 105 -7.52 -11.80 -12.29
C PHE A 105 -7.93 -10.62 -13.17
N ILE A 106 -8.82 -9.76 -12.68
CA ILE A 106 -9.27 -8.57 -13.44
C ILE A 106 -8.28 -7.39 -13.38
N ARG A 107 -7.13 -7.53 -12.68
CA ARG A 107 -6.17 -6.42 -12.45
C ARG A 107 -5.72 -5.71 -13.72
N LYS A 108 -5.56 -6.45 -14.83
CA LYS A 108 -5.14 -5.88 -16.12
C LYS A 108 -6.21 -4.94 -16.68
N HIS A 109 -7.48 -5.35 -16.59
CA HIS A 109 -8.62 -4.51 -16.99
C HIS A 109 -8.75 -3.28 -16.08
N ILE A 110 -8.60 -3.46 -14.77
CA ILE A 110 -8.58 -2.34 -13.82
C ILE A 110 -7.47 -1.36 -14.21
N GLN A 111 -6.24 -1.82 -14.45
CA GLN A 111 -5.12 -0.97 -14.85
C GLN A 111 -5.42 -0.17 -16.11
N VAL A 112 -5.91 -0.82 -17.17
CA VAL A 112 -6.26 -0.14 -18.42
C VAL A 112 -7.35 0.91 -18.18
N TRP A 113 -8.41 0.57 -17.46
CA TRP A 113 -9.51 1.48 -17.12
C TRP A 113 -9.04 2.67 -16.28
N VAL A 114 -8.20 2.44 -15.27
CA VAL A 114 -7.62 3.51 -14.45
C VAL A 114 -6.79 4.45 -15.32
N THR A 115 -5.97 3.90 -16.21
CA THR A 115 -5.12 4.72 -17.08
C THR A 115 -5.88 5.51 -18.14
N SER A 116 -7.10 5.08 -18.52
CA SER A 116 -7.94 5.80 -19.47
C SER A 116 -8.77 6.90 -18.79
N VAL A 117 -9.23 6.68 -17.56
CA VAL A 117 -10.05 7.65 -16.81
C VAL A 117 -9.19 8.71 -16.12
N THR A 118 -8.02 8.33 -15.62
CA THR A 118 -7.12 9.28 -14.96
C THR A 118 -6.20 9.93 -15.98
N THR A 119 -6.00 11.25 -15.88
CA THR A 119 -5.13 12.05 -16.73
C THR A 119 -3.65 11.69 -16.54
N LYS A 120 -3.23 10.45 -16.88
CA LYS A 120 -1.86 9.91 -16.82
C LYS A 120 -1.02 10.43 -15.64
N LYS A 121 -1.62 10.67 -14.48
CA LYS A 121 -0.88 11.23 -13.34
C LYS A 121 0.01 10.11 -12.83
N LEU A 122 1.33 10.28 -12.90
CA LEU A 122 2.33 9.28 -12.47
C LEU A 122 2.03 8.73 -11.07
N SER A 123 1.58 9.61 -10.17
CA SER A 123 1.13 9.30 -8.80
C SER A 123 0.09 8.19 -8.73
N MET A 124 -0.83 8.21 -9.68
CA MET A 124 -1.98 7.34 -9.71
C MET A 124 -1.62 5.90 -10.10
N MET A 125 -0.78 5.79 -11.12
CA MET A 125 -0.31 4.50 -11.62
C MET A 125 0.58 3.80 -10.58
N ASN A 126 1.36 4.57 -9.83
CA ASN A 126 2.18 4.05 -8.75
C ASN A 126 1.35 3.54 -7.55
N ASN A 127 0.32 4.27 -7.14
CA ASN A 127 -0.58 3.80 -6.08
C ASN A 127 -1.28 2.49 -6.47
N LEU A 128 -1.74 2.38 -7.73
CA LEU A 128 -2.37 1.15 -8.21
C LEU A 128 -1.39 -0.03 -8.23
N SER A 129 -0.14 0.18 -8.64
CA SER A 129 0.89 -0.86 -8.64
C SER A 129 1.28 -1.29 -7.22
N GLU A 130 1.35 -0.35 -6.27
CA GLU A 130 1.53 -0.64 -4.84
C GLU A 130 0.35 -1.42 -4.27
N MET A 131 -0.89 -1.06 -4.62
CA MET A 131 -2.08 -1.78 -4.21
C MET A 131 -2.11 -3.21 -4.74
N ILE A 132 -1.82 -3.42 -6.03
CA ILE A 132 -1.77 -4.77 -6.63
C ILE A 132 -0.70 -5.63 -5.96
N ARG A 133 0.49 -5.08 -5.69
CA ARG A 133 1.56 -5.82 -4.99
C ARG A 133 1.14 -6.21 -3.57
N PHE A 134 0.50 -5.30 -2.84
CA PHE A 134 0.00 -5.60 -1.50
C PHE A 134 -1.11 -6.66 -1.53
N THR A 135 -2.04 -6.57 -2.48
CA THR A 135 -3.07 -7.59 -2.70
C THR A 135 -2.47 -8.96 -3.00
N GLN A 136 -1.39 -9.05 -3.80
CA GLN A 136 -0.70 -10.33 -4.06
C GLN A 136 -0.13 -10.95 -2.78
N LEU A 137 0.50 -10.14 -1.93
CA LEU A 137 1.04 -10.62 -0.65
C LEU A 137 -0.07 -11.08 0.30
N LEU A 138 -1.20 -10.36 0.32
CA LEU A 138 -2.39 -10.79 1.08
C LEU A 138 -2.96 -12.10 0.55
N ILE A 139 -3.13 -12.25 -0.77
CA ILE A 139 -3.58 -13.50 -1.38
C ILE A 139 -2.66 -14.65 -0.97
N LEU A 140 -1.35 -14.47 -1.07
CA LEU A 140 -0.39 -15.51 -0.71
C LEU A 140 -0.53 -15.92 0.76
N LEU A 141 -0.59 -14.95 1.67
CA LEU A 141 -0.73 -15.19 3.11
C LEU A 141 -2.06 -15.89 3.43
N THR A 142 -3.18 -15.38 2.92
CA THR A 142 -4.51 -15.96 3.17
C THR A 142 -4.66 -17.33 2.52
N ALA A 143 -4.14 -17.54 1.31
CA ALA A 143 -4.16 -18.85 0.66
C ALA A 143 -3.34 -19.88 1.42
N MET A 144 -2.15 -19.49 1.91
CA MET A 144 -1.31 -20.37 2.74
C MET A 144 -2.03 -20.76 4.03
N TYR A 145 -2.67 -19.81 4.71
CA TYR A 145 -3.46 -20.07 5.91
C TYR A 145 -4.62 -21.04 5.63
N VAL A 146 -5.46 -20.75 4.64
CA VAL A 146 -6.62 -21.59 4.29
C VAL A 146 -6.17 -23.00 3.89
N LEU A 147 -5.09 -23.13 3.11
CA LEU A 147 -4.56 -24.44 2.71
C LEU A 147 -4.09 -25.25 3.92
N LEU A 148 -3.27 -24.65 4.79
CA LEU A 148 -2.78 -25.30 5.99
C LEU A 148 -3.92 -25.67 6.94
N TYR A 149 -4.93 -24.80 7.05
CA TYR A 149 -6.11 -25.06 7.86
C TYR A 149 -6.88 -26.30 7.36
N VAL A 150 -7.13 -26.39 6.05
CA VAL A 150 -7.81 -27.54 5.44
C VAL A 150 -7.01 -28.83 5.64
N VAL A 151 -5.69 -28.76 5.46
CA VAL A 151 -4.80 -29.92 5.68
C VAL A 151 -4.87 -30.37 7.14
N VAL A 152 -4.63 -29.48 8.10
CA VAL A 152 -4.66 -29.81 9.53
C VAL A 152 -6.04 -30.29 9.98
N SER A 153 -7.11 -29.71 9.42
CA SER A 153 -8.48 -30.09 9.75
C SER A 153 -8.90 -31.44 9.16
N GLY A 154 -8.24 -31.89 8.09
CA GLY A 154 -8.51 -33.16 7.42
C GLY A 154 -7.85 -34.39 8.06
N TYR A 155 -6.87 -34.19 8.95
CA TYR A 155 -6.23 -35.26 9.70
C TYR A 155 -6.68 -35.24 11.16
N ASP A 156 -7.07 -36.39 11.68
CA ASP A 156 -7.40 -36.56 13.10
C ASP A 156 -6.13 -36.92 13.88
N PHE A 157 -5.72 -36.06 14.81
CA PHE A 157 -4.58 -36.28 15.69
C PHE A 157 -4.81 -35.58 17.03
N GLU A 158 -4.20 -36.10 18.11
CA GLU A 158 -4.50 -35.70 19.49
C GLU A 158 -4.39 -34.19 19.76
N GLN A 159 -3.52 -33.48 19.04
CA GLN A 159 -3.24 -32.05 19.23
C GLN A 159 -3.85 -31.15 18.15
N GLN A 160 -4.79 -31.65 17.35
CA GLN A 160 -5.38 -30.92 16.22
C GLN A 160 -5.93 -29.54 16.60
N ALA A 161 -6.70 -29.45 17.68
CA ALA A 161 -7.27 -28.19 18.14
C ALA A 161 -6.20 -27.15 18.54
N GLN A 162 -5.08 -27.60 19.11
CA GLN A 162 -3.96 -26.72 19.46
C GLN A 162 -3.22 -26.25 18.21
N ALA A 163 -3.02 -27.14 17.24
CA ALA A 163 -2.40 -26.80 15.95
C ALA A 163 -3.22 -25.78 15.17
N ILE A 164 -4.56 -25.92 15.14
CA ILE A 164 -5.46 -24.95 14.49
C ILE A 164 -5.37 -23.58 15.17
N ARG A 165 -5.42 -23.53 16.50
CA ARG A 165 -5.27 -22.27 17.25
C ARG A 165 -3.93 -21.60 16.98
N PHE A 166 -2.84 -22.38 16.97
CA PHE A 166 -1.51 -21.87 16.66
C PHE A 166 -1.44 -21.32 15.22
N LEU A 167 -2.00 -22.03 14.25
CA LEU A 167 -2.06 -21.60 12.87
C LEU A 167 -2.83 -20.28 12.71
N HIS A 168 -3.95 -20.13 13.42
CA HIS A 168 -4.75 -18.90 13.42
C HIS A 168 -3.97 -17.73 14.04
N GLN A 169 -3.32 -17.93 15.17
CA GLN A 169 -2.45 -16.92 15.78
C GLN A 169 -1.31 -16.50 14.85
N LEU A 170 -0.68 -17.48 14.16
CA LEU A 170 0.35 -17.22 13.17
C LEU A 170 -0.19 -16.35 12.01
N PHE A 171 -1.41 -16.62 11.55
CA PHE A 171 -2.06 -15.84 10.50
C PHE A 171 -2.34 -14.40 10.93
N ILE A 172 -2.89 -14.17 12.12
CA ILE A 172 -3.12 -12.82 12.67
C ILE A 172 -1.80 -12.05 12.79
N VAL A 173 -0.77 -12.69 13.38
CA VAL A 173 0.57 -12.08 13.49
C VAL A 173 1.14 -11.78 12.11
N GLY A 174 0.96 -12.69 11.14
CA GLY A 174 1.35 -12.50 9.75
C GLY A 174 0.70 -11.28 9.10
N LEU A 175 -0.63 -11.11 9.27
CA LEU A 175 -1.36 -9.93 8.76
C LEU A 175 -0.83 -8.63 9.37
N PHE A 176 -0.60 -8.63 10.68
CA PHE A 176 -0.07 -7.47 11.39
C PHE A 176 1.34 -7.11 10.91
N LEU A 177 2.24 -8.09 10.83
CA LEU A 177 3.60 -7.90 10.34
C LEU A 177 3.62 -7.43 8.88
N LEU A 178 2.74 -7.95 8.03
CA LEU A 178 2.61 -7.51 6.64
C LEU A 178 2.18 -6.04 6.55
N GLY A 179 1.22 -5.62 7.37
CA GLY A 179 0.81 -4.22 7.48
C GLY A 179 1.93 -3.29 7.98
N MET A 180 2.67 -3.71 8.99
CA MET A 180 3.85 -2.98 9.49
C MET A 180 4.94 -2.87 8.43
N TYR A 181 5.30 -3.98 7.80
CA TYR A 181 6.29 -4.03 6.73
C TYR A 181 5.95 -3.05 5.62
N GLN A 182 4.71 -3.05 5.13
CA GLN A 182 4.30 -2.14 4.08
C GLN A 182 4.36 -0.67 4.52
N THR A 183 4.03 -0.38 5.77
CA THR A 183 4.14 0.97 6.34
C THR A 183 5.58 1.45 6.37
N VAL A 184 6.51 0.62 6.88
CA VAL A 184 7.94 0.93 6.96
C VAL A 184 8.53 1.07 5.55
N ARG A 185 8.21 0.16 4.63
CA ARG A 185 8.69 0.20 3.25
C ARG A 185 8.28 1.49 2.54
N VAL A 186 7.01 1.87 2.63
CA VAL A 186 6.51 3.11 2.00
C VAL A 186 7.16 4.33 2.63
N PHE A 187 7.35 4.34 3.95
CA PHE A 187 8.06 5.42 4.62
C PHE A 187 9.52 5.54 4.16
N ALA A 188 10.23 4.41 4.07
CA ALA A 188 11.62 4.36 3.61
C ALA A 188 11.76 4.87 2.17
N ILE A 189 10.90 4.42 1.25
CA ILE A 189 10.91 4.88 -0.16
C ILE A 189 10.63 6.38 -0.23
N ARG A 190 9.63 6.89 0.50
CA ARG A 190 9.34 8.33 0.55
C ARG A 190 10.54 9.12 1.07
N ASN A 191 11.21 8.64 2.11
CA ASN A 191 12.37 9.31 2.69
C ASN A 191 13.56 9.33 1.72
N GLN A 192 13.77 8.25 0.95
CA GLN A 192 14.79 8.20 -0.09
C GLN A 192 14.50 9.19 -1.23
N LEU A 193 13.27 9.20 -1.75
CA LEU A 193 12.86 10.14 -2.81
C LEU A 193 12.95 11.61 -2.39
N MET A 194 12.80 11.89 -1.10
CA MET A 194 12.97 13.24 -0.55
C MET A 194 14.42 13.71 -0.48
N LYS A 195 15.38 12.77 -0.48
CA LYS A 195 16.83 13.04 -0.48
C LYS A 195 17.43 13.06 -1.89
N GLU A 196 16.67 12.66 -2.90
CA GLU A 196 17.16 12.68 -4.28
C GLU A 196 17.33 14.13 -4.77
N GLU A 197 18.54 14.44 -5.23
CA GLU A 197 18.86 15.71 -5.84
C GLU A 197 18.73 15.59 -7.37
N TRP A 198 17.77 16.33 -7.91
CA TRP A 198 17.51 16.40 -9.34
C TRP A 198 17.98 17.76 -9.87
N TRP A 199 18.91 17.73 -10.81
CA TRP A 199 19.47 18.91 -11.46
C TRP A 199 18.73 19.22 -12.76
N PRO A 200 18.30 20.47 -12.98
CA PRO A 200 17.63 20.86 -14.22
C PRO A 200 18.63 20.89 -15.39
N ILE A 201 18.20 20.44 -16.55
CA ILE A 201 18.93 20.48 -17.80
C ILE A 201 18.40 21.66 -18.61
N VAL A 202 19.30 22.50 -19.09
CA VAL A 202 18.96 23.68 -19.91
C VAL A 202 19.48 23.54 -21.34
N ASN A 203 18.78 24.17 -22.27
CA ASN A 203 19.28 24.36 -23.64
C ASN A 203 20.23 25.56 -23.72
N GLN A 204 20.76 25.84 -24.92
CA GLN A 204 21.66 26.97 -25.18
C GLN A 204 21.05 28.34 -24.87
N HIS A 205 19.72 28.45 -24.81
CA HIS A 205 19.01 29.68 -24.46
C HIS A 205 18.67 29.78 -22.97
N GLY A 206 19.17 28.86 -22.13
CA GLY A 206 18.88 28.82 -20.70
C GLY A 206 17.48 28.33 -20.34
N LYS A 207 16.71 27.82 -21.31
CA LYS A 207 15.37 27.25 -21.07
C LYS A 207 15.50 25.81 -20.57
N GLU A 208 14.81 25.50 -19.47
CA GLU A 208 14.73 24.15 -18.91
C GLU A 208 14.05 23.19 -19.90
N ILE A 209 14.73 22.09 -20.21
CA ILE A 209 14.26 21.03 -21.12
C ILE A 209 14.06 19.69 -20.41
N GLY A 210 14.51 19.55 -19.16
CA GLY A 210 14.35 18.34 -18.37
C GLY A 210 15.11 18.40 -17.05
N SER A 211 15.20 17.27 -16.35
CA SER A 211 16.02 17.12 -15.15
C SER A 211 16.68 15.75 -15.11
N ILE A 212 17.80 15.64 -14.41
CA ILE A 212 18.57 14.41 -14.23
C ILE A 212 19.05 14.29 -12.79
N HIS A 213 19.15 13.07 -12.29
CA HIS A 213 19.72 12.80 -10.98
C HIS A 213 21.17 13.29 -10.91
N TYR A 214 21.52 14.03 -9.86
CA TYR A 214 22.83 14.66 -9.66
C TYR A 214 24.00 13.71 -9.95
N HIS A 215 23.97 12.51 -9.36
CA HIS A 215 25.03 11.53 -9.55
C HIS A 215 25.13 11.12 -11.03
N ASN A 216 24.00 10.84 -11.68
CA ASN A 216 24.02 10.41 -13.08
C ASN A 216 24.58 11.51 -14.00
N SER A 217 24.32 12.78 -13.70
CA SER A 217 24.92 13.89 -14.46
C SER A 217 26.44 13.94 -14.33
N LEU A 218 26.97 13.71 -13.13
CA LEU A 218 28.43 13.76 -12.90
C LEU A 218 29.17 12.56 -13.50
N TRP A 219 28.56 11.37 -13.49
CA TRP A 219 29.24 10.12 -13.83
C TRP A 219 28.96 9.62 -15.26
N ILE A 220 28.00 10.18 -15.99
CA ILE A 220 27.75 9.79 -17.39
C ILE A 220 28.81 10.41 -18.30
N GLU A 221 29.77 9.60 -18.74
CA GLU A 221 30.83 10.03 -19.67
C GLU A 221 30.31 10.27 -21.10
N ARG A 222 29.25 9.56 -21.49
CA ARG A 222 28.75 9.53 -22.88
C ARG A 222 27.94 10.75 -23.30
N GLN A 223 27.37 11.49 -22.34
CA GLN A 223 26.50 12.62 -22.63
C GLN A 223 26.62 13.68 -21.54
N LYS A 224 27.17 14.84 -21.91
CA LYS A 224 27.29 15.98 -21.00
C LYS A 224 26.02 16.82 -21.06
N PHE A 225 25.41 17.04 -19.91
CA PHE A 225 24.24 17.91 -19.77
C PHE A 225 24.67 19.30 -19.30
N THR A 226 23.97 20.34 -19.77
CA THR A 226 24.21 21.71 -19.30
C THR A 226 23.25 22.00 -18.15
N HIS A 227 23.79 22.47 -17.02
CA HIS A 227 23.05 22.82 -15.82
C HIS A 227 23.14 24.32 -15.55
N PRO A 228 22.05 24.98 -15.11
CA PRO A 228 22.11 26.36 -14.69
C PRO A 228 22.90 26.46 -13.38
N VAL A 229 23.87 27.37 -13.33
CA VAL A 229 24.70 27.61 -12.14
C VAL A 229 24.50 29.05 -11.69
N VAL A 230 24.12 29.22 -10.43
CA VAL A 230 24.08 30.54 -9.78
C VAL A 230 25.36 30.72 -9.00
N ARG A 231 26.12 31.77 -9.31
CA ARG A 231 27.30 32.17 -8.54
C ARG A 231 26.95 33.39 -7.71
N VAL A 232 27.10 33.29 -6.40
CA VAL A 232 26.85 34.39 -5.46
C VAL A 232 28.19 34.98 -5.06
N ILE A 233 28.33 36.30 -5.23
CA ILE A 233 29.51 37.05 -4.79
C ILE A 233 29.06 37.93 -3.63
N VAL A 234 29.68 37.72 -2.46
CA VAL A 234 29.41 38.53 -1.25
C VAL A 234 30.57 39.50 -1.06
N MET A 235 30.25 40.79 -1.00
CA MET A 235 31.22 41.88 -0.86
C MET A 235 30.90 42.74 0.35
N GLU A 236 31.94 43.12 1.09
CA GLU A 236 31.88 44.11 2.16
C GLU A 236 32.98 45.15 1.91
N GLY A 237 32.58 46.31 1.36
CA GLY A 237 33.52 47.31 0.85
C GLY A 237 34.40 46.72 -0.28
N ASN A 238 35.72 46.72 -0.08
CA ASN A 238 36.70 46.17 -1.03
C ASN A 238 37.11 44.72 -0.72
N LYS A 239 36.39 44.02 0.16
CA LYS A 239 36.67 42.62 0.51
C LYS A 239 35.66 41.70 -0.16
N ILE A 240 36.14 40.58 -0.68
CA ILE A 240 35.32 39.51 -1.24
C ILE A 240 35.42 38.31 -0.31
N LEU A 241 34.27 37.74 0.06
CA LEU A 241 34.23 36.49 0.81
C LEU A 241 34.59 35.33 -0.12
N LEU A 242 35.66 34.61 0.20
CA LEU A 242 36.04 33.38 -0.49
C LEU A 242 35.63 32.18 0.36
N HIS A 243 34.92 31.23 -0.24
CA HIS A 243 34.56 29.96 0.39
C HIS A 243 35.50 28.86 -0.09
N GLN A 244 36.22 28.23 0.83
CA GLN A 244 36.97 27.02 0.55
C GLN A 244 36.04 25.82 0.71
N ASN A 245 35.84 25.06 -0.36
CA ASN A 245 35.05 23.83 -0.28
C ASN A 245 35.83 22.77 0.50
N THR A 246 35.26 22.25 1.58
CA THR A 246 35.70 21.00 2.19
C THR A 246 35.22 19.84 1.34
N TYR A 247 36.17 19.05 0.83
CA TYR A 247 35.92 17.80 0.12
C TYR A 247 35.74 16.65 1.10
#